data_AF-A0A7Y2X665-F1
#
_entry.id   AF-A0A7Y2X665-F1
#
_cell.length_a   1.000
_cell.length_b   1.000
_cell.length_c   1.000
_cell.angle_alpha   90.00
_cell.angle_beta   90.00
_cell.angle_gamma   90.00
#
_symmetry.space_group_name_H-M   'P 1'
#
loop_
_entity.id
_entity.type
_entity.pdbx_description
1 polymer ?
#
loop_
_entity_poly.entity_id
_entity_poly.type
_entity_poly.pdbx_seq_one_letter_code
_entity_poly.pdbx_strand_id
1 'polypeptide(L)'
;MPRLVSGGVNQRRGKDSMGVVVAAAVILLVACGVVFFVSEQGKNDEPSGAGGFDQVASGPKGAEGTWLQTGWRQEATNVLNAFMSAQSPDERLKYVIPNEGVLDELKIFYPAGSDDSDTPHEFFSHVMGSKMDQKRGIFLMQYRQPAQDDVTGYFTPITSSGSSPDEEPLNVMDMAHLVDEDSLSKPIGINAFFKQTDHGMKLDASVFIQGKFRTFRAFVDYPRPGKTQVFRVVVGESLSHALRDDPDIRTYRLEDFAYPKDFINLPARVDSDVGKVLSVINWRGENRDRTIRTATVELGWSHETPSELNIVKVVCWEFLGVGGELGNAVVKSPPVPAENNTPNKKTQ
;
A
#
# COMPACT_ATOMS: atom_id res chain seq x y z
N MET A 1 65.52 -36.10 -52.45
CA MET A 1 64.94 -35.15 -53.45
C MET A 1 64.31 -35.97 -54.56
N PRO A 2 63.16 -35.60 -55.19
CA PRO A 2 62.46 -34.30 -55.15
C PRO A 2 60.97 -34.37 -54.74
N ARG A 3 60.37 -33.16 -54.65
CA ARG A 3 58.98 -32.76 -54.33
C ARG A 3 58.02 -32.88 -55.54
N LEU A 4 56.71 -32.96 -55.25
CA LEU A 4 55.55 -32.19 -55.78
C LEU A 4 54.27 -32.79 -55.12
N VAL A 5 53.58 -32.15 -54.16
CA VAL A 5 52.65 -30.98 -54.19
C VAL A 5 51.29 -31.28 -54.86
N SER A 6 50.22 -31.23 -54.04
CA SER A 6 48.93 -30.52 -54.23
C SER A 6 47.61 -31.32 -54.18
N GLY A 7 46.65 -30.77 -53.42
CA GLY A 7 45.19 -30.98 -53.48
C GLY A 7 44.63 -31.89 -52.37
N GLY A 8 44.08 -31.40 -51.25
CA GLY A 8 42.85 -30.60 -51.12
C GLY A 8 41.62 -31.53 -51.26
N VAL A 9 40.77 -31.79 -50.26
CA VAL A 9 39.83 -30.85 -49.64
C VAL A 9 39.34 -31.34 -48.27
N ASN A 10 39.17 -30.34 -47.38
CA ASN A 10 38.53 -30.27 -46.07
C ASN A 10 37.26 -31.11 -45.82
N GLN A 11 37.10 -31.56 -44.56
CA GLN A 11 35.91 -31.24 -43.77
C GLN A 11 36.26 -31.16 -42.26
N ARG A 12 36.23 -29.94 -41.72
CA ARG A 12 36.42 -29.63 -40.30
C ARG A 12 35.16 -29.99 -39.52
N ARG A 13 35.31 -30.74 -38.42
CA ARG A 13 34.28 -31.03 -37.43
C ARG A 13 34.40 -30.06 -36.24
N GLY A 14 33.29 -29.37 -35.93
CA GLY A 14 32.81 -29.11 -34.57
C GLY A 14 33.54 -28.07 -33.73
N LYS A 15 33.24 -26.79 -33.93
CA LYS A 15 33.50 -25.73 -32.93
C LYS A 15 32.26 -24.86 -32.65
N ASP A 16 31.07 -25.43 -32.80
CA ASP A 16 29.80 -24.71 -32.54
C ASP A 16 28.98 -25.34 -31.39
N SER A 17 29.41 -26.48 -30.84
CA SER A 17 28.62 -27.20 -29.83
C SER A 17 28.79 -26.62 -28.42
N MET A 18 29.92 -26.00 -28.07
CA MET A 18 30.15 -25.55 -26.70
C MET A 18 29.39 -24.26 -26.36
N GLY A 19 29.24 -23.34 -27.32
CA GLY A 19 28.42 -22.14 -27.14
C GLY A 19 26.93 -22.46 -27.00
N VAL A 20 26.44 -23.44 -27.77
CA VAL A 20 25.04 -23.91 -27.69
C VAL A 20 24.77 -24.64 -26.37
N VAL A 21 25.72 -25.43 -25.86
CA VAL A 21 25.58 -26.13 -24.57
C VAL A 21 25.60 -25.16 -23.39
N VAL A 22 26.45 -24.13 -23.42
CA VAL A 22 26.48 -23.10 -22.37
C VAL A 22 25.23 -22.23 -22.41
N ALA A 23 24.76 -21.81 -23.59
CA ALA A 23 23.51 -21.07 -23.73
C ALA A 23 22.30 -21.89 -23.26
N ALA A 24 22.25 -23.18 -23.60
CA ALA A 24 21.21 -24.08 -23.10
C ALA A 24 21.25 -24.23 -21.58
N ALA A 25 22.44 -24.35 -20.96
CA ALA A 25 22.57 -24.45 -19.51
C ALA A 25 22.14 -23.16 -18.78
N VAL A 26 22.44 -21.98 -19.34
CA VAL A 26 22.00 -20.70 -18.78
C VAL A 26 20.48 -20.55 -18.89
N ILE A 27 19.88 -20.93 -20.02
CA ILE A 27 18.42 -20.93 -20.19
C ILE A 27 17.76 -21.90 -19.21
N LEU A 28 18.36 -23.07 -18.96
CA LEU A 28 17.85 -24.05 -18.01
C LEU A 28 17.96 -23.56 -16.55
N LEU A 29 19.03 -22.84 -16.20
CA LEU A 29 19.18 -22.23 -14.87
C LEU A 29 18.21 -21.06 -14.66
N VAL A 30 17.97 -20.24 -15.69
CA VAL A 30 16.94 -19.17 -15.64
C VAL A 30 15.55 -19.79 -15.56
N ALA A 31 15.26 -20.86 -16.31
CA ALA A 31 13.99 -21.57 -16.23
C ALA A 31 13.79 -22.23 -14.85
N CYS A 32 14.81 -22.87 -14.28
CA CYS A 32 14.75 -23.44 -12.94
C CYS A 32 14.64 -22.36 -11.85
N GLY A 33 15.32 -21.22 -12.01
CA GLY A 33 15.22 -20.09 -11.09
C GLY A 33 13.84 -19.45 -11.11
N VAL A 34 13.24 -19.29 -12.30
CA VAL A 34 11.86 -18.80 -12.45
C VAL A 34 10.86 -19.80 -11.90
N VAL A 35 11.04 -21.11 -12.11
CA VAL A 35 10.18 -22.15 -11.53
C VAL A 35 10.32 -22.20 -10.01
N PHE A 36 11.52 -22.06 -9.45
CA PHE A 36 11.74 -22.03 -8.01
C PHE A 36 11.09 -20.80 -7.37
N PHE A 37 11.31 -19.60 -7.95
CA PHE A 37 10.74 -18.34 -7.47
C PHE A 37 9.20 -18.31 -7.61
N VAL A 38 8.65 -18.88 -8.68
CA VAL A 38 7.20 -19.06 -8.85
C VAL A 38 6.66 -20.14 -7.90
N SER A 39 7.41 -21.19 -7.57
CA SER A 39 6.99 -22.21 -6.59
C SER A 39 7.03 -21.70 -5.15
N GLU A 40 7.89 -20.73 -4.84
CA GLU A 40 7.96 -20.11 -3.51
C GLU A 40 6.86 -19.06 -3.31
N GLN A 41 6.42 -18.38 -4.38
CA GLN A 41 5.17 -17.61 -4.34
C GLN A 41 3.91 -18.51 -4.41
N GLY A 42 3.98 -19.65 -5.09
CA GLY A 42 2.86 -20.58 -5.28
C GLY A 42 2.63 -21.59 -4.15
N LYS A 43 3.49 -21.65 -3.13
CA LYS A 43 3.26 -22.47 -1.92
C LYS A 43 2.25 -21.84 -0.94
N ASN A 44 1.82 -20.60 -1.19
CA ASN A 44 0.73 -19.96 -0.43
C ASN A 44 -0.61 -19.97 -1.15
N ASP A 45 -0.70 -20.47 -2.38
CA ASP A 45 -1.97 -20.56 -3.11
C ASP A 45 -2.03 -21.88 -3.89
N GLU A 46 -2.69 -22.90 -3.33
CA GLU A 46 -3.05 -24.09 -4.10
C GLU A 46 -4.05 -23.72 -5.23
N PRO A 47 -3.80 -24.11 -6.49
CA PRO A 47 -4.74 -23.90 -7.58
C PRO A 47 -5.62 -25.13 -7.80
N SER A 48 -6.94 -24.95 -7.74
CA SER A 48 -7.88 -25.91 -8.31
C SER A 48 -8.29 -25.47 -9.72
N GLY A 49 -8.05 -26.33 -10.70
CA GLY A 49 -8.82 -26.39 -11.95
C GLY A 49 -8.09 -25.92 -13.20
N ALA A 50 -7.42 -26.86 -13.87
CA ALA A 50 -6.95 -26.73 -15.24
C ALA A 50 -8.11 -26.76 -16.26
N GLY A 51 -7.90 -26.12 -17.41
CA GLY A 51 -8.35 -26.63 -18.71
C GLY A 51 -9.32 -25.76 -19.51
N GLY A 52 -8.94 -25.46 -20.76
CA GLY A 52 -9.88 -25.22 -21.85
C GLY A 52 -9.72 -23.87 -22.55
N PHE A 53 -9.07 -23.87 -23.72
CA PHE A 53 -9.41 -22.90 -24.76
C PHE A 53 -10.81 -23.25 -25.26
N ASP A 54 -11.81 -22.44 -24.92
CA ASP A 54 -13.09 -22.44 -25.62
C ASP A 54 -13.43 -21.02 -26.06
N GLN A 55 -13.56 -20.90 -27.38
CA GLN A 55 -14.10 -19.75 -28.06
C GLN A 55 -15.63 -19.85 -28.04
N VAL A 56 -16.30 -18.71 -27.88
CA VAL A 56 -17.73 -18.41 -28.17
C VAL A 56 -18.75 -18.68 -27.05
N ALA A 57 -19.27 -17.59 -26.46
CA ALA A 57 -20.67 -17.18 -26.58
C ALA A 57 -20.91 -15.83 -25.90
N SER A 58 -21.13 -14.79 -26.72
CA SER A 58 -21.57 -13.46 -26.33
C SER A 58 -23.01 -13.49 -25.81
N GLY A 59 -23.16 -13.41 -24.49
CA GLY A 59 -24.40 -13.05 -23.80
C GLY A 59 -24.14 -11.92 -22.78
N PRO A 60 -25.18 -11.21 -22.28
CA PRO A 60 -25.04 -9.94 -21.55
C PRO A 60 -24.24 -10.03 -20.23
N LYS A 61 -24.04 -11.24 -19.69
CA LYS A 61 -23.22 -11.49 -18.50
C LYS A 61 -21.71 -11.52 -18.77
N GLY A 62 -21.30 -11.64 -20.03
CA GLY A 62 -19.89 -11.65 -20.42
C GLY A 62 -19.24 -10.26 -20.42
N ALA A 63 -20.02 -9.22 -20.73
CA ALA A 63 -19.53 -7.84 -20.81
C ALA A 63 -19.20 -7.24 -19.43
N GLU A 64 -19.97 -7.56 -18.41
CA GLU A 64 -19.73 -7.11 -17.03
C GLU A 64 -18.49 -7.80 -16.43
N GLY A 65 -18.34 -9.11 -16.69
CA GLY A 65 -17.18 -9.87 -16.25
C GLY A 65 -15.87 -9.43 -16.91
N THR A 66 -15.89 -9.08 -18.20
CA THR A 66 -14.70 -8.56 -18.91
C THR A 66 -14.38 -7.12 -18.49
N TRP A 67 -15.39 -6.28 -18.23
CA TRP A 67 -15.16 -4.91 -17.74
C TRP A 67 -14.48 -4.90 -16.36
N LEU A 68 -14.91 -5.78 -15.45
CA LEU A 68 -14.28 -5.94 -14.13
C LEU A 68 -12.83 -6.41 -14.21
N GLN A 69 -12.43 -7.11 -15.27
CA GLN A 69 -11.06 -7.57 -15.46
C GLN A 69 -10.15 -6.50 -16.07
N THR A 70 -10.62 -5.79 -17.10
CA THR A 70 -9.78 -4.86 -17.87
C THR A 70 -10.44 -3.53 -18.23
N GLY A 71 -11.77 -3.46 -18.30
CA GLY A 71 -12.50 -2.25 -18.71
C GLY A 71 -12.29 -1.06 -17.78
N TRP A 72 -12.25 -1.30 -16.47
CA TRP A 72 -12.03 -0.25 -15.46
C TRP A 72 -10.69 0.48 -15.61
N ARG A 73 -9.67 -0.16 -16.19
CA ARG A 73 -8.29 0.36 -16.22
C ARG A 73 -8.18 1.66 -17.01
N GLN A 74 -8.85 1.73 -18.16
CA GLN A 74 -8.84 2.93 -19.00
C GLN A 74 -9.61 4.07 -18.31
N GLU A 75 -10.74 3.75 -17.68
CA GLU A 75 -11.53 4.73 -16.93
C GLU A 75 -10.74 5.31 -15.76
N ALA A 76 -10.07 4.46 -14.97
CA ALA A 76 -9.22 4.88 -13.86
C ALA A 76 -8.07 5.78 -14.33
N THR A 77 -7.37 5.38 -15.40
CA THR A 77 -6.32 6.20 -16.01
C THR A 77 -6.84 7.56 -16.49
N ASN A 78 -8.02 7.60 -17.11
CA ASN A 78 -8.62 8.86 -17.56
C ASN A 78 -9.00 9.77 -16.38
N VAL A 79 -9.59 9.21 -15.31
CA VAL A 79 -9.93 9.96 -14.10
C VAL A 79 -8.68 10.50 -13.43
N LEU A 80 -7.63 9.69 -13.31
CA LEU A 80 -6.34 10.11 -12.75
C LEU A 80 -5.72 11.24 -13.56
N ASN A 81 -5.62 11.07 -14.87
CA ASN A 81 -5.06 12.09 -15.77
C ASN A 81 -5.86 13.40 -15.68
N ALA A 82 -7.19 13.32 -15.70
CA ALA A 82 -8.04 14.51 -15.59
C ALA A 82 -7.93 15.20 -14.21
N PHE A 83 -7.77 14.43 -13.13
CA PHE A 83 -7.48 14.98 -11.79
C PHE A 83 -6.14 15.70 -11.75
N MET A 84 -5.08 15.10 -12.31
CA MET A 84 -3.72 15.67 -12.29
C MET A 84 -3.57 16.86 -13.24
N SER A 85 -4.33 16.87 -14.34
CA SER A 85 -4.34 17.97 -15.32
C SER A 85 -5.21 19.17 -14.92
N ALA A 86 -6.11 19.01 -13.96
CA ALA A 86 -6.98 20.07 -13.48
C ALA A 86 -6.16 21.22 -12.85
N GLN A 87 -6.58 22.47 -13.06
CA GLN A 87 -5.78 23.65 -12.70
C GLN A 87 -6.20 24.29 -11.37
N SER A 88 -7.31 23.83 -10.78
CA SER A 88 -7.85 24.36 -9.53
C SER A 88 -8.44 23.25 -8.63
N PRO A 89 -8.56 23.51 -7.31
CA PRO A 89 -9.26 22.61 -6.39
C PRO A 89 -10.69 22.27 -6.85
N ASP A 90 -11.44 23.26 -7.35
CA ASP A 90 -12.82 23.08 -7.81
C ASP A 90 -12.93 22.21 -9.07
N GLU A 91 -11.95 22.28 -9.96
CA GLU A 91 -11.86 21.37 -11.10
C GLU A 91 -11.51 19.95 -10.66
N ARG A 92 -10.54 19.81 -9.74
CA ARG A 92 -10.15 18.51 -9.17
C ARG A 92 -11.32 17.82 -8.47
N LEU A 93 -12.18 18.59 -7.79
CA LEU A 93 -13.34 18.08 -7.07
C LEU A 93 -14.29 17.25 -7.96
N LYS A 94 -14.32 17.50 -9.27
CA LYS A 94 -15.17 16.76 -10.22
C LYS A 94 -14.75 15.31 -10.41
N TYR A 95 -13.49 14.98 -10.10
CA TYR A 95 -12.89 13.65 -10.36
C TYR A 95 -12.74 12.82 -9.08
N VAL A 96 -13.10 13.37 -7.93
CA VAL A 96 -12.86 12.74 -6.63
C VAL A 96 -14.17 12.29 -5.98
N ILE A 97 -14.07 11.37 -5.03
CA ILE A 97 -15.19 10.92 -4.21
C ILE A 97 -15.58 12.08 -3.28
N PRO A 98 -16.83 12.60 -3.36
CA PRO A 98 -17.25 13.67 -2.49
C PRO A 98 -17.29 13.18 -1.03
N ASN A 99 -16.58 13.86 -0.14
CA ASN A 99 -16.65 13.65 1.29
C ASN A 99 -16.47 14.99 2.02
N GLU A 100 -16.79 15.01 3.31
CA GLU A 100 -16.61 16.20 4.15
C GLU A 100 -15.12 16.54 4.27
N GLY A 101 -14.75 17.78 3.94
CA GLY A 101 -13.38 18.27 4.04
C GLY A 101 -12.48 18.05 2.82
N VAL A 102 -12.86 17.22 1.83
CA VAL A 102 -12.01 16.97 0.64
C VAL A 102 -11.65 18.24 -0.12
N LEU A 103 -12.57 19.20 -0.24
CA LEU A 103 -12.30 20.45 -0.93
C LEU A 103 -11.25 21.29 -0.19
N ASP A 104 -11.26 21.28 1.14
CA ASP A 104 -10.30 22.04 1.93
C ASP A 104 -8.92 21.35 1.92
N GLU A 105 -8.88 20.00 1.91
CA GLU A 105 -7.65 19.25 1.63
C GLU A 105 -7.08 19.62 0.25
N LEU A 106 -7.92 19.64 -0.79
CA LEU A 106 -7.49 20.02 -2.15
C LEU A 106 -6.96 21.46 -2.20
N LYS A 107 -7.56 22.42 -1.48
CA LYS A 107 -7.04 23.79 -1.43
C LYS A 107 -5.65 23.89 -0.78
N ILE A 108 -5.36 23.03 0.19
CA ILE A 108 -4.08 23.01 0.90
C ILE A 108 -2.99 22.36 0.04
N PHE A 109 -3.27 21.19 -0.53
CA PHE A 109 -2.26 20.38 -1.23
C PHE A 109 -2.20 20.61 -2.73
N TYR A 110 -3.27 21.14 -3.32
CA TYR A 110 -3.42 21.42 -4.75
C TYR A 110 -3.94 22.84 -5.00
N PRO A 111 -3.24 23.89 -4.52
CA PRO A 111 -3.62 25.27 -4.79
C PRO A 111 -3.60 25.57 -6.30
N ALA A 112 -4.26 26.65 -6.71
CA ALA A 112 -4.31 27.03 -8.12
C ALA A 112 -2.89 27.16 -8.72
N GLY A 113 -2.66 26.50 -9.86
CA GLY A 113 -1.35 26.44 -10.52
C GLY A 113 -0.43 25.31 -10.04
N SER A 114 -0.84 24.45 -9.12
CA SER A 114 -0.11 23.23 -8.78
C SER A 114 -0.13 22.24 -9.95
N ASP A 115 1.03 21.67 -10.29
CA ASP A 115 1.16 20.58 -11.24
C ASP A 115 1.62 19.28 -10.54
N ASP A 116 1.41 18.15 -11.20
CA ASP A 116 1.85 16.82 -10.74
C ASP A 116 2.94 16.25 -11.67
N SER A 117 3.80 17.12 -12.21
CA SER A 117 4.85 16.73 -13.18
C SER A 117 5.94 15.83 -12.57
N ASP A 118 6.09 15.85 -11.25
CA ASP A 118 6.98 14.99 -10.46
C ASP A 118 6.52 13.53 -10.38
N THR A 119 5.24 13.28 -10.59
CA THR A 119 4.59 11.97 -10.39
C THR A 119 3.65 11.66 -11.56
N PRO A 120 4.16 11.61 -12.80
CA PRO A 120 3.30 11.59 -13.99
C PRO A 120 2.44 10.31 -14.03
N HIS A 121 1.20 10.48 -14.48
CA HIS A 121 0.16 9.45 -14.43
C HIS A 121 0.52 8.16 -15.20
N GLU A 122 1.38 8.25 -16.21
CA GLU A 122 1.84 7.14 -17.04
C GLU A 122 2.65 6.10 -16.25
N PHE A 123 3.22 6.49 -15.10
CA PHE A 123 3.99 5.59 -14.24
C PHE A 123 3.12 4.91 -13.16
N PHE A 124 1.81 5.16 -13.14
CA PHE A 124 0.91 4.42 -12.28
C PHE A 124 0.58 3.06 -12.88
N SER A 125 0.84 2.00 -12.11
CA SER A 125 0.52 0.62 -12.45
C SER A 125 -0.88 0.23 -11.95
N HIS A 126 -1.64 -0.53 -12.74
CA HIS A 126 -2.91 -1.10 -12.30
C HIS A 126 -2.66 -2.29 -11.38
N VAL A 127 -3.26 -2.28 -10.19
CA VAL A 127 -3.15 -3.38 -9.24
C VAL A 127 -4.46 -4.16 -9.21
N MET A 128 -4.38 -5.47 -9.45
CA MET A 128 -5.54 -6.34 -9.27
C MET A 128 -5.81 -6.52 -7.77
N GLY A 129 -6.85 -5.83 -7.27
CA GLY A 129 -7.38 -6.04 -5.93
C GLY A 129 -8.16 -7.35 -5.78
N SER A 130 -8.76 -7.55 -4.61
CA SER A 130 -9.56 -8.74 -4.33
C SER A 130 -10.78 -8.83 -5.27
N LYS A 131 -11.25 -10.05 -5.56
CA LYS A 131 -12.49 -10.25 -6.33
C LYS A 131 -13.71 -9.60 -5.64
N MET A 132 -13.68 -9.46 -4.31
CA MET A 132 -14.74 -8.79 -3.57
C MET A 132 -14.73 -7.29 -3.82
N ASP A 133 -13.55 -6.66 -3.80
CA ASP A 133 -13.40 -5.22 -4.07
C ASP A 133 -13.78 -4.88 -5.50
N GLN A 134 -13.38 -5.70 -6.47
CA GLN A 134 -13.79 -5.54 -7.87
C GLN A 134 -15.33 -5.58 -8.02
N LYS A 135 -16.00 -6.55 -7.39
CA LYS A 135 -17.47 -6.62 -7.39
C LYS A 135 -18.14 -5.42 -6.73
N ARG A 136 -17.45 -4.78 -5.78
CA ARG A 136 -17.88 -3.54 -5.14
C ARG A 136 -17.49 -2.30 -5.95
N GLY A 137 -16.88 -2.46 -7.13
CA GLY A 137 -16.41 -1.36 -7.98
C GLY A 137 -15.22 -0.60 -7.40
N ILE A 138 -14.40 -1.24 -6.58
CA ILE A 138 -13.20 -0.65 -5.97
C ILE A 138 -11.98 -1.12 -6.73
N PHE A 139 -11.14 -0.17 -7.15
CA PHE A 139 -9.96 -0.42 -7.96
C PHE A 139 -8.76 0.38 -7.44
N LEU A 140 -7.56 -0.05 -7.79
CA LEU A 140 -6.31 0.54 -7.28
C LEU A 140 -5.31 0.73 -8.41
N MET A 141 -4.73 1.93 -8.46
CA MET A 141 -3.49 2.18 -9.18
C MET A 141 -2.39 2.61 -8.21
N GLN A 142 -1.16 2.21 -8.49
CA GLN A 142 -0.01 2.49 -7.63
C GLN A 142 1.13 3.12 -8.41
N TYR A 143 1.67 4.19 -7.84
CA TYR A 143 2.96 4.76 -8.21
C TYR A 143 3.99 4.39 -7.15
N ARG A 144 5.12 3.85 -7.59
CA ARG A 144 6.24 3.46 -6.73
C ARG A 144 7.53 3.93 -7.36
N GLN A 145 8.12 4.97 -6.78
CA GLN A 145 9.48 5.40 -7.07
C GLN A 145 10.38 4.90 -5.94
N PRO A 146 11.35 4.01 -6.23
CA PRO A 146 12.32 3.60 -5.23
C PRO A 146 13.19 4.80 -4.83
N ALA A 147 13.80 4.73 -3.65
CA ALA A 147 14.84 5.68 -3.29
C ALA A 147 15.94 5.61 -4.36
N GLN A 148 16.34 6.74 -4.91
CA GLN A 148 17.56 6.78 -5.72
C GLN A 148 18.73 6.77 -4.75
N ASP A 149 19.37 5.61 -4.63
CA ASP A 149 20.66 5.51 -3.95
C ASP A 149 21.67 6.26 -4.82
N ASP A 150 22.25 7.34 -4.30
CA ASP A 150 23.39 7.97 -4.96
C ASP A 150 24.60 7.05 -4.81
N VAL A 151 24.80 6.20 -5.82
CA VAL A 151 25.94 5.29 -5.87
C VAL A 151 27.27 6.06 -5.90
N THR A 152 27.28 7.35 -6.26
CA THR A 152 28.51 8.15 -6.28
C THR A 152 29.03 8.48 -4.88
N GLY A 153 28.16 8.54 -3.86
CA GLY A 153 28.55 8.63 -2.46
C GLY A 153 29.23 7.34 -1.94
N TYR A 154 28.86 6.17 -2.48
CA TYR A 154 29.50 4.89 -2.14
C TYR A 154 30.87 4.69 -2.81
N PHE A 155 31.17 5.45 -3.85
CA PHE A 155 32.40 5.37 -4.62
C PHE A 155 33.20 6.67 -4.59
N THR A 156 33.22 7.40 -3.48
CA THR A 156 34.29 8.38 -3.27
C THR A 156 35.60 7.61 -3.28
N PRO A 157 36.50 7.84 -4.26
CA PRO A 157 37.83 7.24 -4.20
C PRO A 157 38.44 7.71 -2.89
N ILE A 158 38.98 6.79 -2.09
CA ILE A 158 39.94 7.15 -1.06
C ILE A 158 41.11 7.77 -1.83
N THR A 159 41.08 9.09 -2.02
CA THR A 159 42.23 9.81 -2.54
C THR A 159 43.30 9.70 -1.48
N SER A 160 44.18 8.71 -1.68
CA SER A 160 45.47 8.73 -1.01
C SER A 160 46.13 10.06 -1.39
N SER A 161 46.45 10.84 -0.37
CA SER A 161 47.26 12.07 -0.37
C SER A 161 46.58 13.35 -0.86
N GLY A 162 46.37 14.26 0.12
CA GLY A 162 45.99 15.65 -0.12
C GLY A 162 45.15 16.28 0.99
N SER A 163 45.25 15.82 2.25
CA SER A 163 44.56 16.47 3.36
C SER A 163 45.16 17.85 3.64
N SER A 164 44.33 18.88 3.54
CA SER A 164 44.48 20.09 4.35
C SER A 164 44.57 19.67 5.84
N PRO A 165 45.44 20.28 6.67
CA PRO A 165 45.78 19.73 7.99
C PRO A 165 44.68 19.77 9.06
N ASP A 166 43.51 20.35 8.79
CA ASP A 166 42.53 20.73 9.83
C ASP A 166 41.17 19.99 9.74
N GLU A 167 41.00 18.98 8.88
CA GLU A 167 39.77 18.18 8.86
C GLU A 167 40.02 16.77 9.41
N GLU A 168 39.38 16.46 10.54
CA GLU A 168 39.36 15.11 11.10
C GLU A 168 38.72 14.13 10.08
N PRO A 169 39.31 12.94 9.87
CA PRO A 169 38.71 11.95 9.00
C PRO A 169 37.35 11.53 9.59
N LEU A 170 36.29 11.69 8.79
CA LEU A 170 34.92 11.30 9.14
C LEU A 170 34.91 9.86 9.66
N ASN A 171 34.28 9.65 10.81
CA ASN A 171 34.18 8.31 11.38
C ASN A 171 33.12 7.49 10.61
N VAL A 172 33.14 6.17 10.75
CA VAL A 172 32.22 5.25 10.03
C VAL A 172 30.74 5.55 10.31
N MET A 173 30.40 6.03 11.52
CA MET A 173 29.04 6.47 11.84
C MET A 173 28.68 7.80 11.17
N ASP A 174 29.61 8.75 11.07
CA ASP A 174 29.38 10.00 10.35
C ASP A 174 29.15 9.72 8.85
N MET A 175 29.90 8.76 8.28
CA MET A 175 29.67 8.30 6.91
C MET A 175 28.32 7.57 6.76
N ALA A 176 27.90 6.78 7.74
CA ALA A 176 26.58 6.13 7.71
C ALA A 176 25.43 7.14 7.84
N HIS A 177 25.62 8.21 8.61
CA HIS A 177 24.65 9.31 8.73
C HIS A 177 24.57 10.16 7.46
N LEU A 178 25.71 10.43 6.79
CA LEU A 178 25.73 11.11 5.49
C LEU A 178 25.00 10.31 4.41
N VAL A 179 25.10 8.97 4.41
CA VAL A 179 24.35 8.10 3.48
C VAL A 179 22.83 8.18 3.68
N ASP A 180 22.36 8.44 4.91
CA ASP A 180 20.94 8.57 5.23
C ASP A 180 20.40 9.99 4.91
N GLU A 181 21.27 11.02 4.94
CA GLU A 181 20.90 12.41 4.63
C GLU A 181 21.05 12.79 3.13
N ASP A 182 22.03 12.23 2.41
CA ASP A 182 22.33 12.54 0.98
C ASP A 182 21.56 11.65 -0.03
N SER A 183 20.60 10.83 0.40
CA SER A 183 19.69 10.14 -0.53
C SER A 183 18.69 11.15 -1.12
N LEU A 184 19.10 11.80 -2.22
CA LEU A 184 18.39 12.87 -2.93
C LEU A 184 17.06 12.45 -3.60
N SER A 185 16.51 11.27 -3.32
CA SER A 185 15.06 11.07 -3.42
C SER A 185 14.56 10.08 -2.37
N LYS A 186 13.76 10.57 -1.43
CA LYS A 186 12.95 9.71 -0.57
C LYS A 186 12.02 8.89 -1.46
N PRO A 187 11.82 7.58 -1.20
CA PRO A 187 10.93 6.77 -2.01
C PRO A 187 9.53 7.40 -2.02
N ILE A 188 8.91 7.49 -3.19
CA ILE A 188 7.54 8.00 -3.35
C ILE A 188 6.62 6.81 -3.61
N GLY A 189 5.65 6.63 -2.73
CA GLY A 189 4.56 5.68 -2.84
C GLY A 189 3.22 6.42 -2.87
N ILE A 190 2.47 6.25 -3.95
CA ILE A 190 1.10 6.80 -4.06
C ILE A 190 0.15 5.65 -4.34
N ASN A 191 -0.92 5.57 -3.55
CA ASN A 191 -2.03 4.68 -3.82
C ASN A 191 -3.23 5.52 -4.27
N ALA A 192 -3.67 5.30 -5.51
CA ALA A 192 -4.85 5.91 -6.08
C ALA A 192 -6.00 4.89 -6.04
N PHE A 193 -6.87 5.02 -5.04
CA PHE A 193 -8.08 4.20 -4.96
C PHE A 193 -9.20 4.82 -5.77
N PHE A 194 -9.87 4.00 -6.58
CA PHE A 194 -11.01 4.40 -7.38
C PHE A 194 -12.25 3.65 -6.93
N LYS A 195 -13.39 4.35 -6.98
CA LYS A 195 -14.70 3.78 -6.71
C LYS A 195 -15.64 4.07 -7.87
N GLN A 196 -16.31 3.04 -8.36
CA GLN A 196 -17.46 3.21 -9.25
C GLN A 196 -18.63 3.78 -8.46
N THR A 197 -19.14 4.93 -8.90
CA THR A 197 -20.32 5.60 -8.34
C THR A 197 -21.39 5.78 -9.42
N ASP A 198 -22.58 6.25 -9.04
CA ASP A 198 -23.64 6.63 -9.98
C ASP A 198 -23.22 7.74 -10.96
N HIS A 199 -22.19 8.51 -10.60
CA HIS A 199 -21.62 9.58 -11.42
C HIS A 199 -20.30 9.16 -12.11
N GLY A 200 -20.11 7.85 -12.29
CA GLY A 200 -18.91 7.25 -12.88
C GLY A 200 -17.81 6.98 -11.85
N MET A 201 -16.63 6.65 -12.35
CA MET A 201 -15.47 6.35 -11.51
C MET A 201 -14.90 7.63 -10.89
N LYS A 202 -14.59 7.56 -9.59
CA LYS A 202 -14.04 8.68 -8.80
C LYS A 202 -12.84 8.23 -7.98
N LEU A 203 -11.89 9.15 -7.78
CA LEU A 203 -10.66 8.96 -7.00
C LEU A 203 -10.88 9.28 -5.51
N ASP A 204 -10.33 8.48 -4.60
CA ASP A 204 -10.13 8.89 -3.20
C ASP A 204 -8.93 9.83 -3.10
N ALA A 205 -9.21 11.13 -3.18
CA ALA A 205 -8.18 12.17 -3.13
C ALA A 205 -7.41 12.18 -1.81
N SER A 206 -8.04 11.84 -0.70
CA SER A 206 -7.37 11.89 0.59
C SER A 206 -6.32 10.80 0.73
N VAL A 207 -6.56 9.57 0.24
CA VAL A 207 -5.51 8.53 0.20
C VAL A 207 -4.40 8.92 -0.78
N PHE A 208 -4.77 9.50 -1.92
CA PHE A 208 -3.81 9.99 -2.91
C PHE A 208 -2.86 11.03 -2.28
N ILE A 209 -3.43 12.06 -1.64
CA ILE A 209 -2.70 13.13 -0.93
C ILE A 209 -1.87 12.55 0.21
N GLN A 210 -2.46 11.65 1.01
CA GLN A 210 -1.77 11.03 2.15
C GLN A 210 -0.47 10.32 1.71
N GLY A 211 -0.53 9.57 0.60
CA GLY A 211 0.65 8.92 0.02
C GLY A 211 1.63 9.90 -0.62
N LYS A 212 1.13 10.82 -1.46
CA LYS A 212 1.99 11.77 -2.19
C LYS A 212 2.77 12.69 -1.24
N PHE A 213 2.09 13.27 -0.26
CA PHE A 213 2.68 14.25 0.65
C PHE A 213 3.09 13.67 2.02
N ARG A 214 3.00 12.34 2.19
CA ARG A 214 3.31 11.62 3.44
C ARG A 214 2.66 12.27 4.67
N THR A 215 1.40 12.69 4.54
CA THR A 215 0.72 13.51 5.54
C THR A 215 0.55 12.79 6.88
N PHE A 216 0.38 11.46 6.85
CA PHE A 216 0.33 10.63 8.05
C PHE A 216 1.60 10.78 8.87
N ARG A 217 2.77 10.54 8.24
CA ARG A 217 4.08 10.71 8.88
C ARG A 217 4.26 12.13 9.43
N ALA A 218 3.96 13.14 8.61
CA ALA A 218 4.10 14.53 9.01
C ALA A 218 3.19 14.93 10.20
N PHE A 219 2.08 14.23 10.42
CA PHE A 219 1.20 14.47 11.57
C PHE A 219 1.65 13.71 12.83
N VAL A 220 2.15 12.48 12.69
CA VAL A 220 2.55 11.66 13.85
C VAL A 220 3.96 11.98 14.35
N ASP A 221 4.87 12.45 13.50
CA ASP A 221 6.27 12.75 13.89
C ASP A 221 6.37 14.11 14.62
N TYR A 222 5.43 15.04 14.38
CA TYR A 222 5.49 16.40 14.90
C TYR A 222 4.28 16.71 15.78
N PRO A 223 4.45 16.86 17.11
CA PRO A 223 3.37 17.24 18.02
C PRO A 223 2.66 18.53 17.59
N ARG A 224 1.34 18.48 17.49
CA ARG A 224 0.48 19.63 17.15
C ARG A 224 -0.64 19.78 18.17
N PRO A 225 -0.37 20.34 19.37
CA PRO A 225 -1.33 20.33 20.48
C PRO A 225 -2.73 20.80 20.07
N GLY A 226 -3.74 19.99 20.38
CA GLY A 226 -5.14 20.28 20.08
C GLY A 226 -5.57 20.09 18.62
N LYS A 227 -4.69 19.63 17.74
CA LYS A 227 -5.04 19.35 16.34
C LYS A 227 -5.47 17.91 16.17
N THR A 228 -6.54 17.72 15.40
CA THR A 228 -6.98 16.42 14.92
C THR A 228 -6.91 16.34 13.40
N GLN A 229 -6.79 15.12 12.88
CA GLN A 229 -6.81 14.85 11.44
C GLN A 229 -7.29 13.42 11.18
N VAL A 230 -8.02 13.24 10.07
CA VAL A 230 -8.54 11.95 9.62
C VAL A 230 -7.55 11.28 8.68
N PHE A 231 -7.27 10.00 8.92
CA PHE A 231 -6.34 9.19 8.12
C PHE A 231 -6.97 7.87 7.69
N ARG A 232 -6.56 7.40 6.51
CA ARG A 232 -6.83 6.05 6.02
C ARG A 232 -5.64 5.17 6.35
N VAL A 233 -5.82 4.21 7.25
CA VAL A 233 -4.73 3.41 7.81
C VAL A 233 -5.01 1.91 7.72
N VAL A 234 -3.95 1.12 7.79
CA VAL A 234 -4.05 -0.30 8.15
C VAL A 234 -3.89 -0.40 9.66
N VAL A 235 -4.83 -1.05 10.33
CA VAL A 235 -4.87 -1.21 11.78
C VAL A 235 -4.73 -2.67 12.14
N GLY A 236 -3.87 -2.96 13.11
CA GLY A 236 -3.70 -4.28 13.71
C GLY A 236 -3.45 -4.18 15.20
N GLU A 237 -3.87 -5.17 15.98
CA GLU A 237 -3.40 -5.27 17.37
C GLU A 237 -1.89 -5.55 17.38
N SER A 238 -1.19 -4.84 18.28
CA SER A 238 0.27 -4.86 18.48
C SER A 238 0.60 -5.14 19.94
N LEU A 239 1.80 -5.65 20.18
CA LEU A 239 2.32 -5.89 21.53
C LEU A 239 3.16 -4.69 21.98
N SER A 240 2.73 -4.03 23.04
CA SER A 240 3.57 -3.09 23.78
C SER A 240 4.26 -3.83 24.91
N HIS A 241 5.59 -3.76 25.00
CA HIS A 241 6.34 -4.32 26.13
C HIS A 241 6.00 -3.61 27.44
N ALA A 242 5.75 -2.30 27.40
CA ALA A 242 5.48 -1.49 28.60
C ALA A 242 4.06 -1.70 29.15
N LEU A 243 3.09 -2.01 28.27
CA LEU A 243 1.67 -2.13 28.62
C LEU A 243 1.17 -3.58 28.49
N ARG A 244 2.09 -4.55 28.41
CA ARG A 244 1.74 -5.95 28.14
C ARG A 244 0.86 -6.54 29.23
N ASP A 245 1.17 -6.21 30.48
CA ASP A 245 0.58 -6.80 31.67
C ASP A 245 -0.63 -6.01 32.19
N ASP A 246 -0.97 -4.89 31.54
CA ASP A 246 -2.16 -4.11 31.84
C ASP A 246 -3.38 -4.73 31.10
N PRO A 247 -4.35 -5.33 31.83
CA PRO A 247 -5.51 -5.94 31.20
C PRO A 247 -6.50 -4.91 30.62
N ASP A 248 -6.44 -3.65 31.08
CA ASP A 248 -7.37 -2.60 30.73
C ASP A 248 -6.92 -1.81 29.49
N ILE A 249 -5.69 -2.06 29.00
CA ILE A 249 -5.12 -1.35 27.86
C ILE A 249 -4.69 -2.33 26.76
N ARG A 250 -5.03 -1.99 25.51
CA ARG A 250 -4.50 -2.66 24.32
C ARG A 250 -3.78 -1.67 23.44
N THR A 251 -2.76 -2.15 22.73
CA THR A 251 -1.98 -1.31 21.81
C THR A 251 -2.32 -1.67 20.38
N TYR A 252 -2.58 -0.66 19.57
CA TYR A 252 -2.92 -0.81 18.16
C TYR A 252 -1.86 -0.15 17.31
N ARG A 253 -1.40 -0.88 16.30
CA ARG A 253 -0.49 -0.39 15.29
C ARG A 253 -1.31 0.18 14.14
N LEU A 254 -1.08 1.45 13.84
CA LEU A 254 -1.68 2.17 12.72
C LEU A 254 -0.58 2.44 11.71
N GLU A 255 -0.74 1.94 10.50
CA GLU A 255 0.25 2.01 9.42
C GLU A 255 -0.32 2.79 8.24
N ASP A 256 0.53 3.60 7.61
CA ASP A 256 0.21 4.18 6.31
C ASP A 256 0.18 3.10 5.22
N PHE A 257 -0.84 3.13 4.36
CA PHE A 257 -1.02 2.11 3.33
C PHE A 257 0.03 2.22 2.19
N ALA A 258 0.50 3.43 1.89
CA ALA A 258 1.61 3.64 0.95
C ALA A 258 2.96 3.34 1.59
N TYR A 259 3.13 3.64 2.88
CA TYR A 259 4.39 3.44 3.59
C TYR A 259 4.18 2.62 4.86
N PRO A 260 4.17 1.27 4.80
CA PRO A 260 3.98 0.45 6.00
C PRO A 260 5.05 0.63 7.10
N LYS A 261 6.19 1.24 6.74
CA LYS A 261 7.24 1.66 7.68
C LYS A 261 6.89 2.94 8.45
N ASP A 262 5.97 3.75 7.93
CA ASP A 262 5.41 4.90 8.62
C ASP A 262 4.24 4.38 9.46
N PHE A 263 4.52 4.07 10.72
CA PHE A 263 3.53 3.52 11.64
C PHE A 263 3.67 4.12 13.04
N ILE A 264 2.58 4.06 13.79
CA ILE A 264 2.57 4.39 15.22
C ILE A 264 1.85 3.30 16.00
N ASN A 265 2.30 3.06 17.23
CA ASN A 265 1.62 2.19 18.19
C ASN A 265 0.92 3.07 19.22
N LEU A 266 -0.40 3.05 19.26
CA LEU A 266 -1.19 3.85 20.18
C LEU A 266 -1.94 2.96 21.18
N PRO A 267 -1.90 3.27 22.48
CA PRO A 267 -2.72 2.58 23.47
C PRO A 267 -4.18 3.02 23.33
N ALA A 268 -5.09 2.11 23.65
CA ALA A 268 -6.50 2.40 23.85
C ALA A 268 -7.02 1.56 25.00
N ARG A 269 -7.83 2.18 25.87
CA ARG A 269 -8.51 1.46 26.95
C ARG A 269 -9.55 0.51 26.38
N VAL A 270 -9.62 -0.71 26.90
CA VAL A 270 -10.56 -1.75 26.46
C VAL A 270 -12.02 -1.30 26.60
N ASP A 271 -12.34 -0.55 27.64
CA ASP A 271 -13.69 -0.06 27.95
C ASP A 271 -14.09 1.23 27.20
N SER A 272 -13.14 1.89 26.53
CA SER A 272 -13.39 3.07 25.71
C SER A 272 -14.15 2.71 24.42
N ASP A 273 -14.82 3.69 23.81
CA ASP A 273 -15.52 3.48 22.54
C ASP A 273 -14.57 3.03 21.42
N VAL A 274 -13.36 3.61 21.38
CA VAL A 274 -12.30 3.17 20.46
C VAL A 274 -11.90 1.72 20.73
N GLY A 275 -11.65 1.36 21.99
CA GLY A 275 -11.28 -0.01 22.37
C GLY A 275 -12.37 -1.03 22.02
N LYS A 276 -13.64 -0.68 22.24
CA LYS A 276 -14.79 -1.53 21.86
C LYS A 276 -14.85 -1.75 20.36
N VAL A 277 -14.68 -0.70 19.55
CA VAL A 277 -14.66 -0.83 18.08
C VAL A 277 -13.50 -1.70 17.64
N LEU A 278 -12.28 -1.41 18.11
CA LEU A 278 -11.07 -2.13 17.72
C LEU A 278 -11.01 -3.57 18.27
N SER A 279 -11.90 -3.94 19.18
CA SER A 279 -11.93 -5.30 19.75
C SER A 279 -12.14 -6.41 18.72
N VAL A 280 -12.75 -6.09 17.57
CA VAL A 280 -12.93 -7.00 16.42
C VAL A 280 -11.62 -7.55 15.88
N ILE A 281 -10.52 -6.79 15.95
CA ILE A 281 -9.20 -7.20 15.43
C ILE A 281 -8.24 -7.70 16.52
N ASN A 282 -8.71 -7.77 17.78
CA ASN A 282 -7.92 -8.36 18.85
C ASN A 282 -7.62 -9.81 18.52
N TRP A 283 -6.44 -10.29 18.89
CA TRP A 283 -6.03 -11.69 18.76
C TRP A 283 -5.37 -12.18 20.05
N ARG A 284 -4.87 -11.28 20.91
CA ARG A 284 -4.32 -11.68 22.21
C ARG A 284 -5.42 -12.23 23.12
N GLY A 285 -5.18 -13.42 23.66
CA GLY A 285 -6.11 -14.16 24.52
C GLY A 285 -7.16 -14.94 23.76
N GLU A 286 -7.05 -15.02 22.43
CA GLU A 286 -8.05 -15.61 21.55
C GLU A 286 -7.39 -16.68 20.68
N ASN A 287 -8.15 -17.71 20.29
CA ASN A 287 -7.64 -18.75 19.39
C ASN A 287 -7.78 -18.30 17.92
N ARG A 288 -7.11 -17.20 17.55
CA ARG A 288 -7.16 -16.61 16.20
C ARG A 288 -5.82 -15.99 15.83
N ASP A 289 -5.52 -16.02 14.54
CA ASP A 289 -4.33 -15.39 13.99
C ASP A 289 -4.41 -13.86 14.04
N ARG A 290 -3.24 -13.23 13.96
CA ARG A 290 -3.13 -11.78 13.89
C ARG A 290 -3.96 -11.26 12.73
N THR A 291 -4.93 -10.41 13.05
CA THR A 291 -5.83 -9.81 12.07
C THR A 291 -5.44 -8.35 11.86
N ILE A 292 -5.30 -7.95 10.60
CA ILE A 292 -5.16 -6.55 10.18
C ILE A 292 -6.36 -6.15 9.33
N ARG A 293 -6.79 -4.90 9.43
CA ARG A 293 -7.90 -4.35 8.62
C ARG A 293 -7.59 -2.93 8.21
N THR A 294 -8.11 -2.50 7.07
CA THR A 294 -8.15 -1.08 6.73
C THR A 294 -9.22 -0.37 7.57
N ALA A 295 -8.95 0.88 7.95
CA ALA A 295 -9.89 1.72 8.67
C ALA A 295 -9.67 3.20 8.33
N THR A 296 -10.72 3.99 8.54
CA THR A 296 -10.61 5.44 8.59
C THR A 296 -10.68 5.87 10.05
N VAL A 297 -9.66 6.57 10.52
CA VAL A 297 -9.52 6.96 11.93
C VAL A 297 -9.26 8.44 12.04
N GLU A 298 -9.76 9.05 13.11
CA GLU A 298 -9.38 10.39 13.52
C GLU A 298 -8.29 10.28 14.59
N LEU A 299 -7.13 10.87 14.33
CA LEU A 299 -6.05 11.00 15.28
C LEU A 299 -6.00 12.42 15.82
N GLY A 300 -5.55 12.56 17.06
CA GLY A 300 -5.50 13.86 17.72
C GLY A 300 -4.38 13.97 18.73
N TRP A 301 -3.76 15.14 18.76
CA TRP A 301 -2.80 15.52 19.78
C TRP A 301 -3.52 16.18 20.95
N SER A 302 -3.24 15.73 22.18
CA SER A 302 -3.84 16.32 23.38
C SER A 302 -3.41 17.79 23.57
N HIS A 303 -4.19 18.55 24.34
CA HIS A 303 -3.82 19.92 24.74
C HIS A 303 -2.79 19.95 25.88
N GLU A 304 -2.46 18.79 26.45
CA GLU A 304 -1.58 18.67 27.62
C GLU A 304 -0.11 18.89 27.25
N THR A 305 0.73 19.07 28.26
CA THR A 305 2.19 19.21 28.09
C THR A 305 2.89 18.17 28.97
N PRO A 306 3.60 17.19 28.39
CA PRO A 306 3.79 16.97 26.95
C PRO A 306 2.48 16.58 26.24
N SER A 307 2.35 16.96 24.97
CA SER A 307 1.19 16.60 24.15
C SER A 307 1.30 15.14 23.72
N GLU A 308 0.20 14.41 23.84
CA GLU A 308 0.13 12.99 23.55
C GLU A 308 -0.78 12.72 22.36
N LEU A 309 -0.28 11.92 21.42
CA LEU A 309 -1.06 11.47 20.28
C LEU A 309 -1.99 10.32 20.70
N ASN A 310 -3.25 10.42 20.33
CA ASN A 310 -4.27 9.44 20.66
C ASN A 310 -5.19 9.15 19.47
N ILE A 311 -5.84 7.99 19.50
CA ILE A 311 -6.94 7.69 18.59
C ILE A 311 -8.19 8.38 19.15
N VAL A 312 -8.64 9.45 18.49
CA VAL A 312 -9.83 10.20 18.91
C VAL A 312 -11.08 9.39 18.60
N LYS A 313 -11.13 8.81 17.40
CA LYS A 313 -12.30 8.05 16.93
C LYS A 313 -11.92 7.08 15.82
N VAL A 314 -12.57 5.92 15.77
CA VAL A 314 -12.63 5.08 14.57
C VAL A 314 -13.87 5.49 13.77
N VAL A 315 -13.67 6.14 12.64
CA VAL A 315 -14.76 6.72 11.83
C VAL A 315 -15.56 5.63 11.12
N CYS A 316 -14.85 4.72 10.46
CA CYS A 316 -15.42 3.56 9.79
C CYS A 316 -14.36 2.46 9.61
N TRP A 317 -14.82 1.22 9.48
CA TRP A 317 -13.99 0.17 8.90
C TRP A 317 -13.88 0.39 7.40
N GLU A 318 -12.70 0.10 6.85
CA GLU A 318 -12.27 0.43 5.49
C GLU A 318 -12.14 1.95 5.22
N PHE A 319 -11.70 2.30 4.01
CA PHE A 319 -11.49 3.68 3.59
C PHE A 319 -12.82 4.36 3.26
N LEU A 320 -13.09 5.49 3.91
CA LEU A 320 -14.33 6.24 3.84
C LEU A 320 -14.66 6.65 2.40
N GLY A 321 -15.85 6.29 1.93
CA GLY A 321 -16.31 6.58 0.57
C GLY A 321 -15.83 5.60 -0.50
N VAL A 322 -14.88 4.71 -0.18
CA VAL A 322 -14.41 3.64 -1.07
C VAL A 322 -15.12 2.34 -0.72
N GLY A 323 -14.83 1.82 0.47
CA GLY A 323 -15.47 0.63 1.04
C GLY A 323 -16.17 0.91 2.37
N GLY A 324 -15.68 1.89 3.12
CA GLY A 324 -16.21 2.27 4.42
C GLY A 324 -17.34 3.29 4.33
N GLU A 325 -18.29 3.19 5.25
CA GLU A 325 -19.42 4.09 5.43
C GLU A 325 -19.42 4.65 6.85
N LEU A 326 -19.84 5.91 7.01
CA LEU A 326 -19.92 6.56 8.32
C LEU A 326 -20.75 5.72 9.29
N GLY A 327 -20.17 5.40 10.46
CA GLY A 327 -20.87 4.66 11.51
C GLY A 327 -20.90 3.14 11.33
N ASN A 328 -20.32 2.58 10.26
CA ASN A 328 -20.19 1.12 10.11
C ASN A 328 -19.18 0.50 11.11
N ALA A 329 -18.45 1.33 11.85
CA ALA A 329 -17.54 0.94 12.91
C ALA A 329 -18.27 0.46 14.18
N VAL A 330 -19.57 0.73 14.32
CA VAL A 330 -20.34 0.34 15.51
C VAL A 330 -20.48 -1.18 15.58
N VAL A 331 -19.94 -1.78 16.65
CA VAL A 331 -20.17 -3.18 16.98
C VAL A 331 -21.66 -3.35 17.29
N LYS A 332 -22.41 -4.00 16.38
CA LYS A 332 -23.79 -4.39 16.68
C LYS A 332 -23.77 -5.30 17.90
N SER A 333 -24.41 -4.87 18.99
CA SER A 333 -24.64 -5.74 20.13
C SER A 333 -25.36 -7.01 19.65
N PRO A 334 -25.01 -8.21 20.16
CA PRO A 334 -25.77 -9.41 19.84
C PRO A 334 -27.24 -9.18 20.23
N PRO A 335 -28.20 -9.67 19.43
CA PRO A 335 -29.61 -9.55 19.77
C PRO A 335 -29.84 -10.16 21.16
N VAL A 336 -30.43 -9.36 22.05
CA VAL A 336 -30.85 -9.82 23.38
C VAL A 336 -31.75 -11.05 23.17
N PRO A 337 -31.43 -12.22 23.74
CA PRO A 337 -32.31 -13.38 23.63
C PRO A 337 -33.66 -13.01 24.24
N ALA A 338 -34.72 -13.19 23.47
CA ALA A 338 -36.08 -12.91 23.90
C ALA A 338 -36.35 -13.62 25.24
N GLU A 339 -36.75 -12.85 26.25
CA GLU A 339 -37.31 -13.41 27.48
C GLU A 339 -38.46 -14.34 27.11
N ASN A 340 -38.25 -15.64 27.33
CA ASN A 340 -39.30 -16.64 27.26
C ASN A 340 -40.31 -16.35 28.37
N ASN A 341 -41.29 -15.50 28.07
CA ASN A 341 -42.50 -15.36 28.85
C ASN A 341 -43.24 -16.71 28.84
N THR A 342 -42.95 -17.52 29.85
CA THR A 342 -43.69 -18.76 30.10
C THR A 342 -45.06 -18.36 30.65
N PRO A 343 -46.17 -18.67 29.96
CA PRO A 343 -47.49 -18.33 30.45
C PRO A 343 -47.79 -19.18 31.68
N ASN A 344 -48.05 -18.49 32.79
CA ASN A 344 -48.48 -19.05 34.05
C ASN A 344 -49.79 -19.84 33.83
N LYS A 345 -49.70 -21.17 33.82
CA LYS A 345 -50.87 -22.04 33.78
C LYS A 345 -51.57 -22.00 35.14
N LYS A 346 -52.52 -21.07 35.28
CA LYS A 346 -53.59 -21.17 36.25
C LYS A 346 -54.49 -22.36 35.92
N THR A 347 -55.22 -22.79 36.96
CA THR A 347 -56.34 -23.74 37.03
C THR A 347 -55.97 -25.22 36.89
N GLN A 348 -56.46 -26.13 37.73
CA GLN A 348 -57.63 -26.12 38.60
C GLN A 348 -57.48 -27.16 39.72
#